data_AF-A0A0E3LSW7-F1
#
_entry.id   AF-A0A0E3LSW7-F1
#
_cell.length_a   1.000
_cell.length_b   1.000
_cell.length_c   1.000
_cell.angle_alpha   90.00
_cell.angle_beta   90.00
_cell.angle_gamma   90.00
#
_symmetry.space_group_name_H-M   'P 1'
#
loop_
_entity.id
_entity.type
_entity.pdbx_description
1 polymer ?
#
loop_
_entity_poly.entity_id
_entity_poly.type
_entity_poly.pdbx_seq_one_letter_code
_entity_poly.pdbx_strand_id
1 'polypeptide(L)'
;MGEVVILEKKYSEKNLQLITGKKDICVHTEDIPEEMLLLSEVIEDPRKLPYMLETFHTAQIKNEKAFHFALLRVQVDSDIRMHEDIQKYQQRKYVAETLEKLLYGELMLSVGENSGIDDD
;
A
#
# COMPACT_ATOMS: atom_id res chain seq x y z
N MET A 1 -9.40 -10.73 -14.86
CA MET A 1 -8.50 -10.69 -13.68
C MET A 1 -9.11 -11.59 -12.63
N GLY A 2 -8.29 -12.26 -11.80
CA GLY A 2 -8.82 -13.04 -10.67
C GLY A 2 -9.38 -12.11 -9.59
N GLU A 3 -10.52 -12.51 -9.03
CA GLU A 3 -11.15 -11.86 -7.89
C GLU A 3 -11.17 -12.84 -6.71
N VAL A 4 -10.98 -12.32 -5.50
CA VAL A 4 -11.09 -13.09 -4.26
C VAL A 4 -12.15 -12.43 -3.41
N VAL A 5 -13.05 -13.24 -2.84
CA VAL A 5 -14.11 -12.74 -1.94
C VAL A 5 -13.67 -12.97 -0.49
N ILE A 6 -13.60 -11.89 0.28
CA ILE A 6 -13.24 -11.90 1.71
C ILE A 6 -14.27 -11.04 2.42
N LEU A 7 -14.94 -11.58 3.45
CA LEU A 7 -15.98 -10.87 4.21
C LEU A 7 -17.03 -10.21 3.29
N GLU A 8 -17.57 -10.98 2.34
CA GLU A 8 -18.57 -10.55 1.34
C GLU A 8 -18.12 -9.45 0.36
N LYS A 9 -16.85 -9.04 0.42
CA LYS A 9 -16.27 -8.02 -0.45
C LYS A 9 -15.30 -8.62 -1.45
N LYS A 10 -15.32 -8.07 -2.67
CA LYS A 10 -14.44 -8.50 -3.77
C LYS A 10 -13.14 -7.72 -3.75
N TYR A 11 -12.04 -8.43 -3.88
CA TYR A 11 -10.70 -7.88 -3.98
C TYR A 11 -10.01 -8.39 -5.24
N SER A 12 -9.17 -7.55 -5.85
CA SER A 12 -8.28 -7.95 -6.93
C SER A 12 -7.21 -8.90 -6.40
N GLU A 13 -7.15 -10.12 -6.92
CA GLU A 13 -6.16 -11.12 -6.52
C GLU A 13 -4.73 -10.56 -6.69
N LYS A 14 -4.48 -9.85 -7.80
CA LYS A 14 -3.18 -9.22 -8.09
C LYS A 14 -2.79 -8.18 -7.05
N ASN A 15 -3.74 -7.36 -6.58
CA ASN A 15 -3.46 -6.36 -5.55
C ASN A 15 -3.15 -7.04 -4.21
N LEU A 16 -3.89 -8.09 -3.84
CA LEU A 16 -3.61 -8.83 -2.62
C LEU A 16 -2.25 -9.53 -2.66
N GLN A 17 -1.88 -10.13 -3.80
CA GLN A 17 -0.56 -10.72 -4.00
C GLN A 17 0.56 -9.67 -3.84
N LEU A 18 0.38 -8.50 -4.46
CA LEU A 18 1.31 -7.39 -4.36
C LEU A 18 1.49 -6.92 -2.90
N ILE A 19 0.38 -6.63 -2.21
CA ILE A 19 0.37 -6.09 -0.85
C ILE A 19 1.00 -7.07 0.14
N THR A 20 0.56 -8.33 0.10
CA THR A 20 1.01 -9.37 1.04
C THR A 20 2.39 -9.93 0.68
N GLY A 21 2.84 -9.75 -0.56
CA GLY A 21 4.07 -10.37 -1.09
C GLY A 21 3.98 -11.89 -1.28
N LYS A 22 2.77 -12.47 -1.24
CA LYS A 22 2.52 -13.90 -1.43
C LYS A 22 1.92 -14.15 -2.82
N LYS A 23 2.27 -15.27 -3.46
CA LYS A 23 1.69 -15.63 -4.77
C LYS A 23 0.36 -16.38 -4.63
N ASP A 24 0.21 -17.19 -3.59
CA ASP A 24 -0.94 -18.09 -3.43
C ASP A 24 -1.99 -17.56 -2.44
N ILE A 25 -2.60 -16.41 -2.75
CA ILE A 25 -3.54 -15.71 -1.84
C ILE A 25 -4.83 -16.49 -1.60
N CYS A 26 -5.29 -17.22 -2.62
CA CYS A 26 -6.55 -17.97 -2.56
C CYS A 26 -6.58 -19.05 -1.47
N VAL A 27 -5.42 -19.42 -0.90
CA VAL A 27 -5.30 -20.42 0.17
C VAL A 27 -5.20 -19.76 1.56
N HIS A 28 -4.92 -18.46 1.63
CA HIS A 28 -4.57 -17.73 2.86
C HIS A 28 -5.46 -16.49 3.09
N THR A 29 -6.70 -16.52 2.58
CA THR A 29 -7.60 -15.36 2.62
C THR A 29 -7.98 -14.94 4.04
N GLU A 30 -8.08 -15.90 4.97
CA GLU A 30 -8.38 -15.67 6.39
C GLU A 30 -7.21 -15.05 7.17
N ASP A 31 -5.98 -15.19 6.66
CA ASP A 31 -4.76 -14.72 7.31
C ASP A 31 -4.40 -13.27 6.93
N ILE A 32 -5.17 -12.64 6.02
CA ILE A 32 -4.88 -11.29 5.54
C ILE A 32 -5.35 -10.28 6.59
N PRO A 33 -4.44 -9.48 7.18
CA PRO A 33 -4.83 -8.45 8.15
C PRO A 33 -5.75 -7.40 7.53
N GLU A 34 -6.65 -6.84 8.33
CA GLU A 34 -7.64 -5.86 7.88
C GLU A 34 -6.97 -4.63 7.25
N GLU A 35 -5.88 -4.15 7.83
CA GLU A 35 -5.11 -3.03 7.30
C GLU A 35 -4.62 -3.28 5.86
N MET A 36 -4.28 -4.53 5.52
CA MET A 36 -3.88 -4.91 4.15
C MET A 36 -5.07 -4.96 3.19
N LEU A 37 -6.25 -5.35 3.67
CA LEU A 37 -7.49 -5.30 2.89
C LEU A 37 -7.88 -3.85 2.59
N LEU A 38 -7.83 -2.97 3.61
CA LEU A 38 -8.07 -1.53 3.44
C LEU A 38 -7.11 -0.93 2.42
N LEU A 39 -5.82 -1.28 2.50
CA LEU A 39 -4.81 -0.84 1.51
C LEU A 39 -5.18 -1.31 0.10
N SER A 40 -5.61 -2.56 -0.07
CA SER A 40 -6.04 -3.12 -1.36
C SER A 40 -7.18 -2.33 -1.98
N GLU A 41 -8.10 -1.84 -1.16
CA GLU A 41 -9.21 -1.02 -1.63
C GLU A 41 -8.78 0.36 -2.10
N VAL A 42 -7.93 1.05 -1.35
CA VAL A 42 -7.51 2.41 -1.70
C VAL A 42 -6.55 2.45 -2.88
N ILE A 43 -5.78 1.38 -3.13
CA ILE A 43 -4.97 1.31 -4.36
C ILE A 43 -5.78 0.88 -5.58
N GLU A 44 -6.94 0.24 -5.37
CA GLU A 44 -7.90 -0.05 -6.45
C GLU A 44 -8.73 1.19 -6.80
N ASP A 45 -9.14 1.96 -5.79
CA ASP A 45 -9.80 3.26 -5.97
C ASP A 45 -9.17 4.36 -5.09
N PRO A 46 -8.14 5.07 -5.62
CA PRO A 46 -7.45 6.14 -4.90
C PRO A 46 -8.34 7.27 -4.38
N ARG A 47 -9.54 7.46 -4.96
CA ARG A 47 -10.49 8.50 -4.52
C ARG A 47 -11.10 8.21 -3.14
N LYS A 48 -10.96 6.98 -2.63
CA LYS A 48 -11.38 6.61 -1.28
C LYS A 48 -10.43 7.12 -0.20
N LEU A 49 -9.15 7.33 -0.53
CA LEU A 49 -8.12 7.67 0.45
C LEU A 49 -8.50 8.85 1.36
N PRO A 50 -9.00 10.00 0.86
CA PRO A 50 -9.34 11.14 1.72
C PRO A 50 -10.32 10.80 2.85
N TYR A 51 -11.26 9.89 2.61
CA TYR A 51 -12.26 9.45 3.59
C TYR A 51 -11.74 8.37 4.54
N MET A 52 -10.61 7.74 4.21
CA MET A 52 -10.00 6.64 4.96
C MET A 52 -8.76 7.08 5.74
N LEU A 53 -8.31 8.34 5.62
CA LEU A 53 -7.11 8.83 6.33
C LEU A 53 -7.21 8.61 7.84
N GLU A 54 -8.34 8.99 8.46
CA GLU A 54 -8.54 8.78 9.89
C GLU A 54 -8.59 7.29 10.25
N THR A 55 -9.21 6.46 9.40
CA THR A 55 -9.25 5.00 9.58
C THR A 55 -7.85 4.41 9.60
N PHE A 56 -6.97 4.79 8.67
CA PHE A 56 -5.58 4.32 8.68
C PHE A 56 -4.80 4.87 9.88
N HIS A 57 -4.91 6.17 10.16
CA HIS A 57 -4.18 6.82 11.26
C HIS A 57 -4.54 6.24 12.65
N THR A 58 -5.77 5.75 12.82
CA THR A 58 -6.24 5.17 14.09
C THR A 58 -6.27 3.63 14.10
N ALA A 59 -5.93 2.99 12.99
CA ALA A 59 -5.92 1.54 12.89
C ALA A 59 -4.86 0.92 13.81
N GLN A 60 -5.23 -0.18 14.49
CA GLN A 60 -4.25 -1.04 15.14
C GLN A 60 -3.59 -1.95 14.10
N ILE A 61 -2.47 -1.49 13.55
CA ILE A 61 -1.66 -2.29 12.63
C ILE A 61 -1.05 -3.47 13.40
N LYS A 62 -1.43 -4.71 13.04
CA LYS A 62 -1.01 -5.92 13.79
C LYS A 62 0.49 -6.17 13.66
N ASN A 63 1.07 -5.82 12.51
CA ASN A 63 2.50 -5.94 12.24
C ASN A 63 2.97 -4.75 11.42
N GLU A 64 3.49 -3.73 12.11
CA GLU A 64 3.93 -2.47 11.50
C GLU A 64 4.95 -2.68 10.40
N LYS A 65 5.97 -3.52 10.63
CA LYS A 65 7.00 -3.82 9.65
C LYS A 65 6.41 -4.45 8.39
N ALA A 66 5.49 -5.41 8.53
CA ALA A 66 4.86 -6.05 7.39
C ALA A 66 3.99 -5.07 6.59
N PHE A 67 3.28 -4.17 7.26
CA PHE A 67 2.47 -3.15 6.62
C PHE A 67 3.31 -2.08 5.90
N HIS A 68 4.39 -1.63 6.53
CA HIS A 68 5.36 -0.71 5.91
C HIS A 68 5.93 -1.29 4.61
N PHE A 69 6.32 -2.58 4.63
CA PHE A 69 6.75 -3.28 3.40
C PHE A 69 5.63 -3.44 2.37
N ALA A 70 4.37 -3.50 2.76
CA ALA A 70 3.25 -3.53 1.82
C ALA A 70 3.13 -2.19 1.06
N LEU A 71 3.25 -1.06 1.76
CA LEU A 71 3.28 0.27 1.13
C LEU A 71 4.47 0.38 0.17
N LEU A 72 5.65 -0.09 0.59
CA LEU A 72 6.85 -0.11 -0.23
C LEU A 72 6.67 -0.92 -1.53
N ARG A 73 6.04 -2.11 -1.44
CA ARG A 73 5.75 -2.94 -2.63
C ARG A 73 4.85 -2.20 -3.61
N VAL A 74 3.84 -1.47 -3.13
CA VAL A 74 2.95 -0.67 -3.99
C VAL A 74 3.72 0.44 -4.71
N GLN A 75 4.65 1.12 -4.02
CA GLN A 75 5.50 2.14 -4.63
C GLN A 75 6.39 1.54 -5.73
N VAL A 76 7.09 0.45 -5.43
CA VAL A 76 7.99 -0.23 -6.37
C VAL A 76 7.25 -0.77 -7.60
N ASP A 77 6.11 -1.43 -7.42
CA ASP A 77 5.28 -1.91 -8.56
C ASP A 77 4.80 -0.74 -9.41
N SER A 78 4.40 0.36 -8.77
CA SER A 78 3.94 1.56 -9.48
C SER A 78 5.04 2.20 -10.31
N ASP A 79 6.27 2.29 -9.79
CA ASP A 79 7.40 2.83 -10.54
C ASP A 79 7.79 1.92 -11.72
N ILE A 80 7.81 0.60 -11.53
CA ILE A 80 8.13 -0.36 -12.60
C ILE A 80 7.09 -0.28 -13.73
N ARG A 81 5.82 -0.14 -13.38
CA ARG A 81 4.69 -0.26 -14.31
C ARG A 81 4.11 1.07 -14.76
N MET A 82 4.71 2.18 -14.36
CA MET A 82 4.28 3.55 -14.71
C MET A 82 4.03 3.73 -16.21
N HIS A 83 4.89 3.12 -17.03
CA HIS A 83 4.79 3.19 -18.50
C HIS A 83 3.56 2.49 -19.08
N GLU A 84 2.93 1.57 -18.35
CA GLU A 84 1.73 0.85 -18.81
C GLU A 84 0.48 1.72 -18.69
N ASP A 85 0.38 2.52 -17.60
CA ASP A 85 -0.74 3.43 -17.32
C ASP A 85 -0.29 4.49 -16.31
N ILE A 86 0.24 5.60 -16.82
CA ILE A 86 0.83 6.66 -16.01
C ILE A 86 -0.15 7.15 -14.93
N GLN A 87 -1.40 7.40 -15.31
CA GLN A 87 -2.39 7.95 -14.38
C GLN A 87 -2.68 6.96 -13.24
N LYS A 88 -2.93 5.69 -13.57
CA LYS A 88 -3.23 4.66 -12.57
C LYS A 88 -2.07 4.45 -11.60
N TYR A 89 -0.86 4.27 -12.12
CA TYR A 89 0.30 3.95 -11.29
C TYR A 89 0.81 5.15 -10.50
N GLN A 90 0.71 6.36 -11.05
CA GLN A 90 0.99 7.58 -10.29
C GLN A 90 0.04 7.76 -9.10
N GLN A 91 -1.26 7.48 -9.29
CA GLN A 91 -2.23 7.55 -8.19
C GLN A 91 -2.00 6.47 -7.13
N ARG A 92 -1.66 5.23 -7.54
CA ARG A 92 -1.31 4.14 -6.61
C ARG A 92 -0.07 4.48 -5.78
N LYS A 93 0.97 5.02 -6.42
CA LYS A 93 2.17 5.50 -5.74
C LYS A 93 1.83 6.60 -4.73
N TYR A 94 1.06 7.60 -5.14
CA TYR A 94 0.60 8.68 -4.26
C TYR A 94 -0.13 8.15 -3.01
N VAL A 95 -1.01 7.16 -3.17
CA VAL A 95 -1.70 6.53 -2.03
C VAL A 95 -0.70 5.91 -1.04
N ALA A 96 0.24 5.12 -1.54
CA ALA A 96 1.22 4.44 -0.70
C ALA A 96 2.17 5.41 0.00
N GLU A 97 2.68 6.42 -0.70
CA GLU A 97 3.55 7.45 -0.10
C GLU A 97 2.82 8.31 0.93
N THR A 98 1.55 8.64 0.66
CA THR A 98 0.74 9.44 1.61
C THR A 98 0.50 8.66 2.90
N LEU A 99 0.13 7.38 2.79
CA LEU A 99 -0.06 6.53 3.96
C LEU A 99 1.25 6.27 4.71
N GLU A 100 2.36 6.10 3.99
CA GLU A 100 3.66 5.90 4.61
C GLU A 100 4.08 7.13 5.43
N LYS A 101 3.97 8.33 4.85
CA LYS A 101 4.24 9.59 5.56
C LYS A 101 3.30 9.80 6.76
N LEU A 102 2.02 9.49 6.59
CA LEU A 102 1.02 9.62 7.65
C LEU A 102 1.33 8.74 8.86
N LEU A 103 1.77 7.49 8.62
CA LEU A 103 1.93 6.47 9.65
C LEU A 103 3.35 6.41 10.23
N TYR A 104 4.36 6.74 9.42
CA TYR A 104 5.77 6.54 9.77
C TYR A 104 6.60 7.83 9.69
N GLY A 105 6.01 8.95 9.25
CA GLY A 105 6.67 10.27 9.20
C GLY A 105 7.57 10.49 7.98
N GLU A 106 8.14 9.43 7.40
CA GLU A 106 9.07 9.51 6.26
C GLU A 106 8.86 8.38 5.24
N LEU A 107 9.38 8.58 4.02
CA LEU A 107 9.40 7.53 2.99
C LEU A 107 10.69 6.72 3.10
N MET A 108 10.56 5.39 3.11
CA MET A 108 11.70 4.47 3.12
C MET A 108 12.55 4.59 1.84
N LEU A 109 11.93 4.91 0.69
CA LEU A 109 12.62 5.18 -0.58
C LEU A 109 12.61 6.67 -0.94
N SER A 110 12.81 7.56 0.03
CA SER A 110 13.00 8.98 -0.28
C SER A 110 14.26 9.20 -1.12
N VAL A 111 14.12 9.93 -2.23
CA VAL A 111 15.28 10.44 -2.96
C VAL A 111 15.81 11.66 -2.20
N GLY A 112 16.64 11.40 -1.19
CA GLY A 112 17.58 12.33 -0.57
C GLY A 112 17.02 13.64 0.00
N GLU A 113 16.67 13.63 1.29
CA GLU A 113 16.95 14.77 2.20
C GLU A 113 18.12 14.45 3.13
N ASN A 114 19.10 13.67 2.66
CA ASN A 114 20.43 13.65 3.26
C ASN A 114 21.28 14.80 2.69
N SER A 115 20.70 16.00 2.60
CA SER A 115 21.45 17.23 2.36
C SER A 115 22.10 17.61 3.69
N GLY A 116 23.40 17.31 3.77
CA GLY A 116 24.30 17.44 4.92
C GLY A 116 23.91 18.49 5.96
N ILE A 117 23.85 18.02 7.19
CA ILE A 117 24.32 18.80 8.33
C ILE A 117 25.51 18.00 8.88
N ASP A 118 26.67 18.20 8.24
CA ASP A 118 27.93 18.17 8.97
C ASP A 118 27.92 19.47 9.79
N ASP A 119 27.51 19.39 11.05
CA ASP A 119 27.73 20.48 12.00
C ASP A 119 29.22 20.50 12.38
N ASP A 120 29.87 21.62 12.08
CA ASP A 120 31.23 22.01 12.51
C ASP A 120 31.47 21.88 14.02
#